data_AF-A0A314ZEP8-F1
#
_entry.id   AF-A0A314ZEP8-F1
#
_cell.length_a   1.000
_cell.length_b   1.000
_cell.length_c   1.000
_cell.angle_alpha   90.00
_cell.angle_beta   90.00
_cell.angle_gamma   90.00
#
_symmetry.space_group_name_H-M   'P 1'
#
loop_
_entity.id
_entity.type
_entity.pdbx_description
1 polymer ?
#
loop_
_entity_poly.entity_id
_entity_poly.type
_entity_poly.pdbx_seq_one_letter_code
_entity_poly.pdbx_strand_id
1 'polypeptide(L)'
;MCRGILEFSEGRHLGKSGLRWLKIHLANLYAGGVDKLSFDDRVAFTENHVDEIFDSADRPLEGRRWWLGAEDPFQCLAACINLCEALRSPSPETTISYMPVHQDGSCNGLQHYAALGRDKLGAASVNLMGGDKPADVYSGIAARVLDIMRNDAEKDPATNPNALHARLLINQVDRKLVKQTVMTSVYGVTYVGAREQIKRRLKERGSIADDTALFAAACYAARTTLTALGEMFEAARSIMSWLGECAKVIASENQPVRWITPLGLPVVQPYRQLGRHLIKTSLQVLTLQRETDKVMVKRQRTAFPPNFVHSLDGSHMMMTAVACKKAGLNFAGVHDSYWTHACDIDEMNRILREKFVELYEAPILENLLEGFQQSFPTLTFPPLPDRGDFDLRDVLESPYFFN
;
A
#
# COMPACT_ATOMS: atom_id res chain seq x y z
N MET A 1 7.13 8.08 -15.89
CA MET A 1 7.72 9.24 -16.58
C MET A 1 8.11 10.34 -15.61
N CYS A 2 7.18 11.03 -14.94
CA CYS A 2 7.49 12.21 -14.10
C CYS A 2 8.57 11.98 -13.03
N ARG A 3 8.57 10.82 -12.35
CA ARG A 3 9.60 10.48 -11.35
C ARG A 3 10.98 10.23 -11.97
N GLY A 4 11.05 9.69 -13.19
CA GLY A 4 12.31 9.35 -13.86
C GLY A 4 13.03 10.54 -14.51
N ILE A 5 12.46 11.75 -14.42
CA ILE A 5 13.06 13.00 -14.93
C ILE A 5 13.43 13.97 -13.79
N LEU A 6 13.34 13.52 -12.54
CA LEU A 6 13.63 14.31 -11.34
C LEU A 6 14.71 13.61 -10.52
N GLU A 7 15.60 14.40 -9.96
CA GLU A 7 16.67 13.98 -9.06
C GLU A 7 16.85 14.99 -7.93
N PHE A 8 17.61 14.65 -6.90
CA PHE A 8 17.97 15.63 -5.87
C PHE A 8 18.89 16.70 -6.44
N SER A 9 18.79 17.94 -5.97
CA SER A 9 19.70 19.01 -6.40
C SER A 9 21.10 18.90 -5.76
N GLU A 10 21.18 18.33 -4.56
CA GLU A 10 22.42 18.10 -3.83
C GLU A 10 22.82 16.64 -3.97
N GLY A 11 23.99 16.36 -4.54
CA GLY A 11 24.51 15.01 -4.73
C GLY A 11 25.30 14.50 -3.52
N ARG A 12 25.42 13.18 -3.40
CA ARG A 12 26.25 12.52 -2.37
C ARG A 12 27.13 11.44 -2.98
N HIS A 13 28.31 11.25 -2.39
CA HIS A 13 29.16 10.11 -2.72
C HIS A 13 28.43 8.80 -2.41
N LEU A 14 28.46 7.84 -3.32
CA LEU A 14 27.76 6.56 -3.14
C LEU A 14 28.26 5.76 -1.94
N GLY A 15 29.57 5.75 -1.71
CA GLY A 15 30.19 4.79 -0.82
C GLY A 15 29.93 3.33 -1.24
N LYS A 16 30.35 2.39 -0.40
CA LYS A 16 30.12 0.95 -0.66
C LYS A 16 28.64 0.57 -0.59
N SER A 17 27.92 1.10 0.42
CA SER A 17 26.50 0.80 0.59
C SER A 17 25.65 1.41 -0.52
N GLY A 18 25.91 2.66 -0.93
CA GLY A 18 25.11 3.31 -1.97
C GLY A 18 25.24 2.65 -3.33
N LEU A 19 26.41 2.14 -3.72
CA LEU A 19 26.53 1.37 -4.96
C LEU A 19 25.68 0.10 -4.92
N ARG A 20 25.64 -0.60 -3.77
CA ARG A 20 24.77 -1.77 -3.58
C ARG A 20 23.30 -1.38 -3.68
N TRP A 21 22.89 -0.28 -3.04
CA TRP A 21 21.50 0.19 -3.08
C TRP A 21 21.06 0.69 -4.46
N LEU A 22 21.95 1.28 -5.26
CA LEU A 22 21.64 1.61 -6.65
C LEU A 22 21.33 0.35 -7.48
N LYS A 23 22.11 -0.72 -7.30
CA LYS A 23 21.83 -2.01 -7.97
C LYS A 23 20.47 -2.57 -7.55
N ILE A 24 20.20 -2.61 -6.24
CA ILE A 24 18.91 -3.03 -5.70
C ILE A 24 17.76 -2.17 -6.24
N HIS A 25 17.95 -0.85 -6.29
CA HIS A 25 16.95 0.08 -6.81
C HIS A 25 16.61 -0.22 -8.28
N LEU A 26 17.62 -0.45 -9.12
CA LEU A 26 17.42 -0.83 -10.52
C LEU A 26 16.63 -2.15 -10.62
N ALA A 27 16.99 -3.15 -9.81
CA ALA A 27 16.27 -4.42 -9.76
C ALA A 27 14.81 -4.25 -9.31
N ASN A 28 14.53 -3.39 -8.34
CA ASN A 28 13.18 -3.05 -7.88
C ASN A 28 12.35 -2.39 -8.99
N LEU A 29 12.93 -1.44 -9.72
CA LEU A 29 12.28 -0.73 -10.83
C LEU A 29 12.01 -1.65 -12.02
N TYR A 30 12.87 -2.64 -12.25
CA TYR A 30 12.63 -3.67 -13.25
C TYR A 30 11.42 -4.55 -12.89
N ALA A 31 11.30 -4.88 -11.60
CA ALA A 31 10.20 -5.66 -11.02
C ALA A 31 10.00 -7.02 -11.71
N GLY A 32 8.76 -7.43 -12.01
CA GLY A 32 8.50 -8.70 -12.69
C GLY A 32 8.83 -9.95 -11.86
N GLY A 33 8.87 -9.84 -10.52
CA GLY A 33 9.27 -10.91 -9.62
C GLY A 33 10.70 -10.76 -9.08
N VAL A 34 11.52 -9.89 -9.70
CA VAL A 34 12.85 -9.54 -9.19
C VAL A 34 12.75 -8.81 -7.85
N ASP A 35 11.72 -7.97 -7.69
CA ASP A 35 11.35 -7.27 -6.45
C ASP A 35 10.86 -8.21 -5.32
N LYS A 36 10.88 -9.52 -5.55
CA LYS A 36 10.54 -10.58 -4.59
C LYS A 36 11.74 -11.48 -4.27
N LEU A 37 12.88 -11.22 -4.88
CA LEU A 37 14.13 -11.86 -4.55
C LEU A 37 14.75 -11.24 -3.29
N SER A 38 15.72 -11.96 -2.71
CA SER A 38 16.55 -11.41 -1.63
C SER A 38 17.37 -10.21 -2.13
N PHE A 39 17.84 -9.34 -1.25
CA PHE A 39 18.66 -8.20 -1.69
C PHE A 39 19.93 -8.64 -2.44
N ASP A 40 20.55 -9.75 -2.06
CA ASP A 40 21.75 -10.26 -2.75
C ASP A 40 21.40 -10.82 -4.14
N ASP A 41 20.29 -11.53 -4.26
CA ASP A 41 19.78 -11.98 -5.56
C ASP A 41 19.39 -10.80 -6.47
N ARG A 42 18.89 -9.68 -5.90
CA ARG A 42 18.61 -8.45 -6.65
C ARG A 42 19.90 -7.80 -7.16
N VAL A 43 20.95 -7.77 -6.34
CA VAL A 43 22.29 -7.32 -6.77
C VAL A 43 22.81 -8.21 -7.91
N ALA A 44 22.71 -9.54 -7.76
CA ALA A 44 23.13 -10.48 -8.78
C ALA A 44 22.34 -10.32 -10.08
N PHE A 45 21.03 -10.03 -10.01
CA PHE A 45 20.23 -9.69 -11.19
C PHE A 45 20.82 -8.50 -11.95
N THR A 46 21.15 -7.41 -11.26
CA THR A 46 21.76 -6.23 -11.88
C THR A 46 23.14 -6.56 -12.48
N GLU A 47 23.97 -7.31 -11.77
CA GLU A 47 25.31 -7.70 -12.23
C GLU A 47 25.28 -8.58 -13.48
N ASN A 48 24.28 -9.46 -13.59
CA ASN A 48 24.09 -10.33 -14.75
C ASN A 48 23.54 -9.59 -15.99
N HIS A 49 23.09 -8.34 -15.85
CA HIS A 49 22.53 -7.52 -16.94
C HIS A 49 23.34 -6.24 -17.19
N VAL A 50 24.60 -6.20 -16.76
CA VAL A 50 25.46 -5.01 -16.90
C VAL A 50 25.58 -4.56 -18.36
N ASP A 51 25.65 -5.49 -19.31
CA ASP A 51 25.74 -5.16 -20.74
C ASP A 51 24.47 -4.48 -21.26
N GLU A 52 23.28 -4.93 -20.83
CA GLU A 52 21.99 -4.30 -21.14
C GLU A 52 21.84 -2.93 -20.46
N ILE A 53 22.39 -2.79 -19.26
CA ILE A 53 22.39 -1.54 -18.50
C ILE A 53 23.25 -0.49 -19.23
N PHE A 54 24.46 -0.84 -19.66
CA PHE A 54 25.31 0.03 -20.48
C PHE A 54 24.67 0.36 -21.83
N ASP A 55 24.12 -0.63 -22.53
CA ASP A 55 23.40 -0.39 -23.79
C ASP A 55 22.21 0.56 -23.62
N SER A 56 21.44 0.39 -22.53
CA SER A 56 20.30 1.25 -22.21
C SER A 56 20.72 2.68 -21.88
N ALA A 57 21.84 2.87 -21.17
CA ALA A 57 22.36 4.19 -20.82
C ALA A 57 22.95 4.93 -22.03
N ASP A 58 23.70 4.24 -22.89
CA ASP A 58 24.43 4.86 -24.00
C ASP A 58 23.59 5.04 -25.27
N ARG A 59 22.69 4.09 -25.52
CA ARG A 59 21.86 4.05 -26.74
C ARG A 59 20.39 3.81 -26.37
N PRO A 60 19.77 4.69 -25.56
CA PRO A 60 18.43 4.47 -25.02
C PRO A 60 17.35 4.30 -26.10
N LEU A 61 17.55 4.85 -27.30
CA LEU A 61 16.61 4.78 -28.42
C LEU A 61 17.03 3.78 -29.51
N GLU A 62 18.34 3.64 -29.77
CA GLU A 62 18.90 2.85 -30.87
C GLU A 62 19.45 1.48 -30.46
N GLY A 63 19.56 1.21 -29.14
CA GLY A 63 20.08 -0.04 -28.59
C GLY A 63 19.03 -1.16 -28.52
N ARG A 64 19.27 -2.12 -27.64
CA ARG A 64 18.35 -3.23 -27.33
C ARG A 64 17.10 -2.75 -26.59
N ARG A 65 17.15 -1.55 -25.98
CA ARG A 65 16.03 -0.92 -25.24
C ARG A 65 15.49 -1.82 -24.13
N TRP A 66 16.39 -2.54 -23.46
CA TRP A 66 16.03 -3.47 -22.37
C TRP A 66 15.25 -2.78 -21.24
N TRP A 67 15.57 -1.52 -20.96
CA TRP A 67 14.86 -0.67 -19.99
C TRP A 67 13.35 -0.55 -20.22
N LEU A 68 12.85 -0.74 -21.46
CA LEU A 68 11.41 -0.74 -21.75
C LEU A 68 10.67 -1.96 -21.20
N GLY A 69 11.40 -3.03 -20.84
CA GLY A 69 10.84 -4.23 -20.22
C GLY A 69 10.51 -4.10 -18.73
N ALA A 70 11.02 -3.05 -18.08
CA ALA A 70 10.78 -2.76 -16.67
C ALA A 70 9.32 -2.36 -16.38
N GLU A 71 8.84 -2.58 -15.14
CA GLU A 71 7.51 -2.07 -14.71
C GLU A 71 7.48 -0.54 -14.64
N ASP A 72 8.62 0.10 -14.29
CA ASP A 72 8.81 1.55 -14.31
C ASP A 72 9.92 2.00 -15.30
N PRO A 73 9.68 1.98 -16.63
CA PRO A 73 10.72 2.13 -17.64
C PRO A 73 11.60 3.37 -17.50
N PHE A 74 10.99 4.56 -17.37
CA PHE A 74 11.75 5.82 -17.32
C PHE A 74 12.57 5.97 -16.04
N GLN A 75 12.13 5.40 -14.92
CA GLN A 75 12.92 5.37 -13.70
C GLN A 75 14.05 4.35 -13.84
N CYS A 76 13.78 3.17 -14.43
CA CYS A 76 14.80 2.17 -14.73
C CYS A 76 15.90 2.74 -15.62
N LEU A 77 15.54 3.47 -16.68
CA LEU A 77 16.50 4.15 -17.54
C LEU A 77 17.36 5.16 -16.79
N ALA A 78 16.75 5.99 -15.92
CA ALA A 78 17.48 6.94 -15.10
C ALA A 78 18.48 6.21 -14.16
N ALA A 79 18.06 5.09 -13.55
CA ALA A 79 18.93 4.25 -12.74
C ALA A 79 20.06 3.60 -13.56
N CYS A 80 19.80 3.16 -14.79
CA CYS A 80 20.83 2.65 -15.70
C CYS A 80 21.89 3.71 -15.97
N ILE A 81 21.48 4.94 -16.31
CA ILE A 81 22.41 6.05 -16.57
C ILE A 81 23.29 6.32 -15.35
N ASN A 82 22.69 6.47 -14.17
CA ASN A 82 23.44 6.78 -12.95
C ASN A 82 24.38 5.64 -12.52
N LEU A 83 23.95 4.38 -12.67
CA LEU A 83 24.80 3.23 -12.37
C LEU A 83 25.96 3.12 -13.37
N CYS A 84 25.74 3.37 -14.66
CA CYS A 84 26.82 3.38 -15.66
C CYS A 84 27.86 4.46 -15.40
N GLU A 85 27.45 5.67 -15.00
CA GLU A 85 28.37 6.74 -14.58
C GLU A 85 29.27 6.25 -13.44
N ALA A 86 28.69 5.59 -12.43
CA ALA A 86 29.46 5.05 -11.31
C ALA A 86 30.40 3.92 -11.76
N LEU A 87 29.94 2.96 -12.55
CA LEU A 87 30.74 1.81 -12.99
C LEU A 87 31.87 2.18 -13.97
N ARG A 88 31.79 3.33 -14.64
CA ARG A 88 32.88 3.89 -15.47
C ARG A 88 34.00 4.52 -14.65
N SER A 89 33.71 4.91 -13.42
CA SER A 89 34.72 5.48 -12.53
C SER A 89 35.71 4.40 -12.07
N PRO A 90 37.02 4.69 -12.00
CA PRO A 90 37.99 3.78 -11.38
C PRO A 90 37.74 3.58 -9.87
N SER A 91 36.95 4.46 -9.25
CA SER A 91 36.42 4.26 -7.90
C SER A 91 34.91 4.59 -7.89
N PRO A 92 34.06 3.60 -8.22
CA PRO A 92 32.61 3.78 -8.27
C PRO A 92 32.02 4.35 -6.99
N GLU A 93 32.57 3.99 -5.82
CA GLU A 93 32.10 4.44 -4.51
C GLU A 93 32.28 5.95 -4.28
N THR A 94 33.21 6.58 -4.98
CA THR A 94 33.42 8.04 -4.90
C THR A 94 32.56 8.82 -5.89
N THR A 95 31.78 8.14 -6.74
CA THR A 95 30.88 8.81 -7.68
C THR A 95 29.81 9.58 -6.91
N ILE A 96 29.58 10.83 -7.29
CA ILE A 96 28.51 11.65 -6.74
C ILE A 96 27.21 11.27 -7.47
N SER A 97 26.23 10.76 -6.73
CA SER A 97 24.90 10.45 -7.24
C SER A 97 23.87 11.44 -6.71
N TYR A 98 22.92 11.77 -7.58
CA TYR A 98 21.76 12.62 -7.29
C TYR A 98 20.46 11.79 -7.24
N MET A 99 20.56 10.49 -7.53
CA MET A 99 19.43 9.59 -7.71
C MET A 99 18.69 9.36 -6.38
N PRO A 100 17.38 9.65 -6.31
CA PRO A 100 16.56 9.19 -5.19
C PRO A 100 16.39 7.66 -5.28
N VAL A 101 16.79 6.95 -4.23
CA VAL A 101 16.52 5.52 -4.09
C VAL A 101 15.29 5.32 -3.22
N HIS A 102 14.32 4.56 -3.73
CA HIS A 102 13.02 4.36 -3.09
C HIS A 102 13.04 3.13 -2.17
N GLN A 103 12.34 3.23 -1.04
CA GLN A 103 11.97 2.11 -0.18
C GLN A 103 10.45 2.14 -0.01
N ASP A 104 9.76 1.09 -0.45
CA ASP A 104 8.29 1.03 -0.52
C ASP A 104 7.70 0.13 0.58
N GLY A 105 6.66 0.60 1.25
CA GLY A 105 5.93 -0.18 2.25
C GLY A 105 5.23 -1.41 1.65
N SER A 106 5.40 -2.58 2.29
CA SER A 106 4.76 -3.82 1.86
C SER A 106 3.27 -3.87 2.22
N CYS A 107 2.41 -3.28 1.39
CA CYS A 107 0.96 -3.16 1.65
C CYS A 107 0.69 -2.36 2.94
N ASN A 108 1.09 -1.10 2.95
CA ASN A 108 1.23 -0.27 4.14
C ASN A 108 -0.02 -0.23 5.04
N GLY A 109 -1.23 -0.13 4.49
CA GLY A 109 -2.46 -0.19 5.30
C GLY A 109 -2.59 -1.46 6.14
N LEU A 110 -2.21 -2.63 5.60
CA LEU A 110 -2.20 -3.89 6.38
C LEU A 110 -1.06 -3.92 7.40
N GLN A 111 0.09 -3.30 7.13
CA GLN A 111 1.17 -3.15 8.11
C GLN A 111 0.66 -2.38 9.34
N HIS A 112 0.00 -1.24 9.11
CA HIS A 112 -0.59 -0.44 10.18
C HIS A 112 -1.67 -1.19 10.97
N TYR A 113 -2.54 -1.96 10.31
CA TYR A 113 -3.53 -2.79 11.01
C TYR A 113 -2.89 -3.95 11.79
N ALA A 114 -1.88 -4.62 11.24
CA ALA A 114 -1.18 -5.70 11.93
C ALA A 114 -0.47 -5.19 13.19
N ALA A 115 0.11 -3.98 13.13
CA ALA A 115 0.69 -3.32 14.29
C ALA A 115 -0.36 -2.91 15.34
N LEU A 116 -1.49 -2.33 14.93
CA LEU A 116 -2.60 -1.98 15.83
C LEU A 116 -3.16 -3.22 16.55
N GLY A 117 -3.37 -4.31 15.80
CA GLY A 117 -3.97 -5.54 16.29
C GLY A 117 -2.98 -6.52 16.92
N ARG A 118 -1.67 -6.24 16.87
CA ARG A 118 -0.59 -7.18 17.22
C ARG A 118 -0.79 -8.56 16.56
N ASP A 119 -1.18 -8.55 15.29
CA ASP A 119 -1.48 -9.76 14.51
C ASP A 119 -0.21 -10.35 13.92
N LYS A 120 0.28 -11.44 14.52
CA LYS A 120 1.54 -12.08 14.14
C LYS A 120 1.51 -12.69 12.73
N LEU A 121 0.41 -13.33 12.34
CA LEU A 121 0.29 -13.93 11.00
C LEU A 121 0.14 -12.85 9.93
N GLY A 122 -0.65 -11.81 10.23
CA GLY A 122 -0.76 -10.62 9.40
C GLY A 122 0.59 -9.94 9.23
N ALA A 123 1.32 -9.71 10.33
CA ALA A 123 2.64 -9.10 10.36
C ALA A 123 3.68 -9.85 9.49
N ALA A 124 3.68 -11.19 9.54
CA ALA A 124 4.54 -12.02 8.69
C ALA A 124 4.27 -11.76 7.21
N SER A 125 2.99 -11.72 6.85
CA SER A 125 2.54 -11.61 5.46
C SER A 125 2.87 -10.26 4.82
N VAL A 126 3.08 -9.23 5.65
CA VAL A 126 3.35 -7.84 5.22
C VAL A 126 4.74 -7.34 5.64
N ASN A 127 5.66 -8.27 5.86
CA ASN A 127 7.07 -8.01 6.14
C ASN A 127 7.33 -7.15 7.39
N LEU A 128 6.47 -7.22 8.41
CA LEU A 128 6.78 -6.64 9.72
C LEU A 128 7.71 -7.53 10.56
N MET A 129 7.92 -8.77 10.12
CA MET A 129 8.90 -9.70 10.69
C MET A 129 9.97 -10.03 9.66
N GLY A 130 11.18 -10.31 10.14
CA GLY A 130 12.30 -10.72 9.31
C GLY A 130 12.04 -12.05 8.59
N GLY A 131 12.58 -12.15 7.37
CA GLY A 131 12.57 -13.37 6.56
C GLY A 131 13.71 -13.32 5.54
N ASP A 132 14.04 -14.46 4.94
CA ASP A 132 15.14 -14.55 3.96
C ASP A 132 14.81 -13.80 2.65
N LYS A 133 13.53 -13.78 2.29
CA LYS A 133 12.97 -13.11 1.10
C LYS A 133 11.73 -12.30 1.48
N PRO A 134 11.38 -11.26 0.71
CA PRO A 134 10.14 -10.52 0.93
C PRO A 134 8.92 -11.44 0.81
N ALA A 135 8.05 -11.40 1.82
CA ALA A 135 6.72 -11.98 1.74
C ALA A 135 5.88 -11.24 0.68
N ASP A 136 5.04 -12.00 -0.02
CA ASP A 136 4.13 -11.48 -1.04
C ASP A 136 2.68 -11.78 -0.65
N VAL A 137 2.11 -10.91 0.18
CA VAL A 137 0.71 -11.00 0.65
C VAL A 137 -0.28 -11.27 -0.50
N TYR A 138 -0.03 -10.70 -1.68
CA TYR A 138 -0.91 -10.85 -2.84
C TYR A 138 -0.88 -12.26 -3.41
N SER A 139 0.31 -12.89 -3.46
CA SER A 139 0.44 -14.29 -3.88
C SER A 139 -0.14 -15.24 -2.84
N GLY A 140 0.04 -14.95 -1.55
CA GLY A 140 -0.61 -15.70 -0.46
C GLY A 140 -2.15 -15.67 -0.57
N ILE A 141 -2.73 -14.48 -0.78
CA ILE A 141 -4.18 -14.34 -0.99
C ILE A 141 -4.62 -15.03 -2.28
N ALA A 142 -3.87 -14.91 -3.39
CA ALA A 142 -4.20 -15.58 -4.64
C ALA A 142 -4.23 -17.11 -4.46
N ALA A 143 -3.27 -17.67 -3.71
CA ALA A 143 -3.24 -19.10 -3.39
C ALA A 143 -4.48 -19.50 -2.57
N ARG A 144 -4.83 -18.73 -1.53
CA ARG A 144 -6.03 -18.99 -0.73
C ARG A 144 -7.31 -18.91 -1.55
N VAL A 145 -7.43 -17.92 -2.44
CA VAL A 145 -8.57 -17.79 -3.38
C VAL A 145 -8.65 -19.01 -4.28
N LEU A 146 -7.52 -19.45 -4.84
CA LEU A 146 -7.45 -20.62 -5.70
C LEU A 146 -7.90 -21.90 -4.98
N ASP A 147 -7.51 -22.09 -3.73
CA ASP A 147 -7.94 -23.24 -2.92
C ASP A 147 -9.45 -23.23 -2.67
N ILE A 148 -10.03 -22.08 -2.32
CA ILE A 148 -11.49 -21.95 -2.16
C ILE A 148 -12.19 -22.28 -3.49
N MET A 149 -11.69 -21.76 -4.62
CA MET A 149 -12.27 -22.03 -5.93
C MET A 149 -12.13 -23.49 -6.36
N ARG A 150 -11.01 -24.16 -6.07
CA ARG A 150 -10.84 -25.60 -6.34
C ARG A 150 -11.89 -26.42 -5.60
N ASN A 151 -12.05 -26.16 -4.30
CA ASN A 151 -13.07 -26.83 -3.49
C ASN A 151 -14.50 -26.56 -3.98
N ASP A 152 -14.79 -25.34 -4.44
CA ASP A 152 -16.11 -25.02 -5.00
C ASP A 152 -16.35 -25.68 -6.37
N ALA A 153 -15.32 -25.82 -7.20
CA ALA A 153 -15.43 -26.42 -8.53
C ALA A 153 -15.71 -27.93 -8.49
N GLU A 154 -15.28 -28.63 -7.44
CA GLU A 154 -15.56 -30.05 -7.23
C GLU A 154 -17.01 -30.33 -6.81
N LYS A 155 -17.73 -29.32 -6.31
CA LYS A 155 -19.14 -29.46 -5.89
C LYS A 155 -20.07 -29.58 -7.10
N ASP A 156 -21.23 -30.18 -6.87
CA ASP A 156 -22.28 -30.31 -7.88
C ASP A 156 -22.93 -28.95 -8.19
N PRO A 157 -22.90 -28.46 -9.45
CA PRO A 157 -23.57 -27.23 -9.86
C PRO A 157 -25.06 -27.17 -9.52
N ALA A 158 -25.75 -28.31 -9.42
CA ALA A 158 -27.17 -28.35 -9.05
C ALA A 158 -27.40 -27.94 -7.59
N THR A 159 -26.41 -28.15 -6.72
CA THR A 159 -26.48 -27.80 -5.29
C THR A 159 -25.68 -26.55 -4.93
N ASN A 160 -24.65 -26.22 -5.72
CA ASN A 160 -23.83 -25.03 -5.53
C ASN A 160 -23.65 -24.25 -6.85
N PRO A 161 -24.39 -23.14 -7.05
CA PRO A 161 -24.26 -22.29 -8.22
C PRO A 161 -22.84 -21.73 -8.44
N ASN A 162 -22.03 -21.63 -7.38
CA ASN A 162 -20.65 -21.14 -7.49
C ASN A 162 -19.73 -22.13 -8.22
N ALA A 163 -20.08 -23.41 -8.32
CA ALA A 163 -19.22 -24.43 -8.93
C ALA A 163 -18.88 -24.11 -10.39
N LEU A 164 -19.84 -23.57 -11.16
CA LEU A 164 -19.61 -23.15 -12.55
C LEU A 164 -18.67 -21.96 -12.65
N HIS A 165 -18.85 -20.95 -11.78
CA HIS A 165 -17.97 -19.78 -11.74
C HIS A 165 -16.55 -20.15 -11.31
N ALA A 166 -16.42 -21.06 -10.35
CA ALA A 166 -15.15 -21.57 -9.89
C ALA A 166 -14.39 -22.30 -11.01
N ARG A 167 -15.05 -23.23 -11.72
CA ARG A 167 -14.46 -23.93 -12.89
C ARG A 167 -13.98 -22.96 -13.96
N LEU A 168 -14.74 -21.90 -14.22
CA LEU A 168 -14.37 -20.86 -15.20
C LEU A 168 -13.13 -20.05 -14.77
N LEU A 169 -12.95 -19.84 -13.47
CA LEU A 169 -11.96 -18.91 -12.94
C LEU A 169 -10.68 -19.56 -12.40
N ILE A 170 -10.65 -20.87 -12.10
CA ILE A 170 -9.48 -21.54 -11.50
C ILE A 170 -8.18 -21.22 -12.24
N ASN A 171 -8.19 -21.23 -13.58
CA ASN A 171 -6.99 -20.94 -14.39
C ASN A 171 -6.72 -19.44 -14.60
N GLN A 172 -7.52 -18.57 -13.98
CA GLN A 172 -7.41 -17.12 -14.06
C GLN A 172 -6.92 -16.49 -12.75
N VAL A 173 -6.86 -17.25 -11.65
CA VAL A 173 -6.43 -16.73 -10.35
C VAL A 173 -4.91 -16.62 -10.32
N ASP A 174 -4.43 -15.39 -10.22
CA ASP A 174 -3.02 -15.07 -9.97
C ASP A 174 -2.89 -13.79 -9.13
N ARG A 175 -1.66 -13.45 -8.79
CA ARG A 175 -1.31 -12.22 -8.08
C ARG A 175 -1.92 -10.97 -8.73
N LYS A 176 -1.86 -10.85 -10.06
CA LYS A 176 -2.29 -9.66 -10.81
C LYS A 176 -3.81 -9.48 -10.73
N LEU A 177 -4.58 -10.57 -10.67
CA LEU A 177 -6.03 -10.52 -10.50
C LEU A 177 -6.44 -9.92 -9.14
N VAL A 178 -5.79 -10.35 -8.06
CA VAL A 178 -6.19 -9.96 -6.69
C VAL A 178 -5.50 -8.70 -6.17
N LYS A 179 -4.30 -8.35 -6.66
CA LYS A 179 -3.44 -7.27 -6.14
C LYS A 179 -4.21 -5.97 -5.88
N GLN A 180 -4.95 -5.48 -6.89
CA GLN A 180 -5.65 -4.20 -6.76
C GLN A 180 -6.76 -4.22 -5.71
N THR A 181 -7.53 -5.31 -5.66
CA THR A 181 -8.61 -5.48 -4.68
C THR A 181 -8.05 -5.50 -3.27
N VAL A 182 -7.03 -6.32 -3.04
CA VAL A 182 -6.35 -6.42 -1.73
C VAL A 182 -5.80 -5.06 -1.29
N MET A 183 -5.05 -4.38 -2.17
CA MET A 183 -4.46 -3.07 -1.87
C MET A 183 -5.49 -2.02 -1.49
N THR A 184 -6.68 -2.04 -2.12
CA THR A 184 -7.67 -0.97 -1.93
C THR A 184 -8.74 -1.32 -0.90
N SER A 185 -8.91 -2.60 -0.54
CA SER A 185 -9.88 -3.04 0.46
C SER A 185 -9.58 -2.51 1.86
N VAL A 186 -8.30 -2.45 2.26
CA VAL A 186 -7.89 -1.79 3.52
C VAL A 186 -8.19 -0.30 3.55
N TYR A 187 -8.32 0.31 2.37
CA TYR A 187 -8.67 1.72 2.21
C TYR A 187 -10.18 1.93 1.94
N GLY A 188 -11.01 0.98 2.37
CA GLY A 188 -12.47 1.15 2.38
C GLY A 188 -13.16 0.87 1.05
N VAL A 189 -12.50 0.19 0.11
CA VAL A 189 -13.19 -0.31 -1.09
C VAL A 189 -14.29 -1.29 -0.70
N THR A 190 -15.51 -0.94 -1.10
CA THR A 190 -16.69 -1.80 -0.92
C THR A 190 -16.67 -3.00 -1.87
N TYR A 191 -17.49 -4.01 -1.58
CA TYR A 191 -17.71 -5.16 -2.49
C TYR A 191 -17.98 -4.74 -3.95
N VAL A 192 -18.76 -3.68 -4.17
CA VAL A 192 -19.06 -3.18 -5.52
C VAL A 192 -17.79 -2.69 -6.21
N GLY A 193 -16.93 -1.96 -5.49
CA GLY A 193 -15.64 -1.50 -6.02
C GLY A 193 -14.68 -2.65 -6.28
N ALA A 194 -14.59 -3.62 -5.37
CA ALA A 194 -13.78 -4.82 -5.52
C ALA A 194 -14.18 -5.63 -6.77
N ARG A 195 -15.50 -5.80 -6.99
CA ARG A 195 -16.04 -6.44 -8.20
C ARG A 195 -15.61 -5.70 -9.46
N GLU A 196 -15.74 -4.38 -9.52
CA GLU A 196 -15.36 -3.62 -10.72
C GLU A 196 -13.86 -3.71 -11.02
N GLN A 197 -13.01 -3.71 -10.00
CA GLN A 197 -11.57 -3.90 -10.16
C GLN A 197 -11.24 -5.27 -10.76
N ILE A 198 -11.83 -6.35 -10.21
CA ILE A 198 -11.64 -7.71 -10.73
C ILE A 198 -12.24 -7.86 -12.13
N LYS A 199 -13.44 -7.32 -12.38
CA LYS A 199 -14.09 -7.36 -13.69
C LYS A 199 -13.20 -6.75 -14.76
N ARG A 200 -12.58 -5.59 -14.48
CA ARG A 200 -11.63 -4.95 -15.40
C ARG A 200 -10.43 -5.85 -15.70
N ARG A 201 -9.85 -6.48 -14.67
CA ARG A 201 -8.72 -7.42 -14.85
C ARG A 201 -9.09 -8.67 -15.65
N LEU A 202 -10.28 -9.22 -15.45
CA LEU A 202 -10.78 -10.35 -16.24
C LEU A 202 -11.05 -9.93 -17.69
N LYS A 203 -11.59 -8.72 -17.91
CA LYS A 203 -11.82 -8.16 -19.24
C LYS A 203 -10.52 -7.95 -20.02
N GLU A 204 -9.47 -7.45 -19.36
CA GLU A 204 -8.12 -7.30 -19.94
C GLU A 204 -7.52 -8.62 -20.45
N ARG A 205 -7.92 -9.76 -19.87
CA ARG A 205 -7.45 -11.09 -20.27
C ARG A 205 -8.21 -11.68 -21.46
N GLY A 206 -9.42 -11.19 -21.75
CA GLY A 206 -10.24 -11.68 -22.86
C GLY A 206 -10.72 -13.14 -22.74
N SER A 207 -10.59 -13.76 -21.56
CA SER A 207 -10.89 -15.18 -21.35
C SER A 207 -12.38 -15.50 -21.21
N ILE A 208 -13.23 -14.48 -21.04
CA ILE A 208 -14.69 -14.61 -20.89
C ILE A 208 -15.34 -13.62 -21.87
N ALA A 209 -15.91 -14.14 -22.95
CA ALA A 209 -16.49 -13.31 -24.03
C ALA A 209 -17.88 -12.75 -23.70
N ASP A 210 -18.69 -13.50 -22.95
CA ASP A 210 -20.03 -13.06 -22.56
C ASP A 210 -19.99 -12.11 -21.35
N ASP A 211 -20.55 -10.91 -21.51
CA ASP A 211 -20.53 -9.86 -20.49
C ASP A 211 -21.35 -10.24 -19.23
N THR A 212 -22.38 -11.07 -19.38
CA THR A 212 -23.21 -11.54 -18.26
C THR A 212 -22.43 -12.54 -17.41
N ALA A 213 -21.81 -13.54 -18.05
CA ALA A 213 -20.92 -14.50 -17.41
C ALA A 213 -19.71 -13.81 -16.77
N LEU A 214 -19.11 -12.82 -17.44
CA LEU A 214 -18.01 -12.03 -16.91
C LEU A 214 -18.43 -11.29 -15.63
N PHE A 215 -19.61 -10.67 -15.61
CA PHE A 215 -20.12 -9.99 -14.42
C PHE A 215 -20.37 -10.96 -13.26
N ALA A 216 -20.96 -12.13 -13.53
CA ALA A 216 -21.22 -13.14 -12.50
C ALA A 216 -19.91 -13.74 -11.96
N ALA A 217 -18.95 -14.04 -12.83
CA ALA A 217 -17.62 -14.50 -12.46
C ALA A 217 -16.88 -13.45 -11.60
N ALA A 218 -16.94 -12.17 -11.97
CA ALA A 218 -16.35 -11.09 -11.18
C ALA A 218 -17.01 -10.95 -9.79
N CYS A 219 -18.33 -11.14 -9.68
CA CYS A 219 -19.04 -11.16 -8.40
C CYS A 219 -18.52 -12.29 -7.49
N TYR A 220 -18.39 -13.50 -8.05
CA TYR A 220 -17.87 -14.64 -7.31
C TYR A 220 -16.42 -14.42 -6.87
N ALA A 221 -15.53 -14.07 -7.81
CA ALA A 221 -14.11 -13.80 -7.52
C ALA A 221 -13.91 -12.69 -6.48
N ALA A 222 -14.68 -11.61 -6.53
CA ALA A 222 -14.60 -10.53 -5.55
C ALA A 222 -14.99 -10.99 -4.14
N ARG A 223 -16.07 -11.76 -4.03
CA ARG A 223 -16.50 -12.33 -2.74
C ARG A 223 -15.45 -13.29 -2.20
N THR A 224 -14.95 -14.21 -3.01
CA THR A 224 -13.90 -15.16 -2.60
C THR A 224 -12.62 -14.44 -2.17
N THR A 225 -12.22 -13.40 -2.89
CA THR A 225 -11.03 -12.58 -2.53
C THR A 225 -11.21 -11.87 -1.20
N LEU A 226 -12.38 -11.27 -0.95
CA LEU A 226 -12.67 -10.59 0.31
C LEU A 226 -12.79 -11.58 1.49
N THR A 227 -13.32 -12.79 1.24
CA THR A 227 -13.32 -13.87 2.24
C THR A 227 -11.89 -14.29 2.59
N ALA A 228 -11.06 -14.57 1.59
CA ALA A 228 -9.65 -14.94 1.81
C ALA A 228 -8.89 -13.84 2.58
N LEU A 229 -9.09 -12.57 2.22
CA LEU A 229 -8.51 -11.44 2.95
C LEU A 229 -8.98 -11.40 4.41
N GLY A 230 -10.28 -11.60 4.66
CA GLY A 230 -10.85 -11.59 6.01
C GLY A 230 -10.40 -12.76 6.88
N GLU A 231 -10.13 -13.92 6.29
CA GLU A 231 -9.56 -15.10 6.97
C GLU A 231 -8.09 -14.89 7.32
N MET A 232 -7.32 -14.25 6.44
CA MET A 232 -5.89 -14.01 6.67
C MET A 232 -5.60 -12.83 7.59
N PHE A 233 -6.51 -11.85 7.68
CA PHE A 233 -6.32 -10.60 8.43
C PHE A 233 -7.52 -10.32 9.35
N GLU A 234 -7.82 -11.28 10.23
CA GLU A 234 -8.97 -11.19 11.13
C GLU A 234 -8.88 -9.99 12.08
N ALA A 235 -7.70 -9.72 12.65
CA ALA A 235 -7.50 -8.58 13.54
C ALA A 235 -7.77 -7.24 12.82
N ALA A 236 -7.27 -7.09 11.58
CA ALA A 236 -7.54 -5.91 10.76
C ALA A 236 -9.05 -5.73 10.51
N ARG A 237 -9.75 -6.83 10.19
CA ARG A 237 -11.21 -6.82 9.99
C ARG A 237 -11.96 -6.40 11.26
N SER A 238 -11.56 -6.93 12.42
CA SER A 238 -12.16 -6.59 13.71
C SER A 238 -11.96 -5.12 14.05
N ILE A 239 -10.76 -4.57 13.86
CA ILE A 239 -10.48 -3.14 14.07
C ILE A 239 -11.26 -2.26 13.10
N MET A 240 -11.29 -2.59 11.81
CA MET A 240 -12.09 -1.86 10.80
C MET A 240 -13.58 -1.83 11.18
N SER A 241 -14.12 -2.95 11.64
CA SER A 241 -15.51 -3.05 12.10
C SER A 241 -15.76 -2.16 13.32
N TRP A 242 -14.86 -2.24 14.32
CA TRP A 242 -14.93 -1.43 15.53
C TRP A 242 -14.89 0.08 15.24
N LEU A 243 -13.96 0.53 14.41
CA LEU A 243 -13.89 1.91 13.93
C LEU A 243 -15.22 2.32 13.27
N GLY A 244 -15.73 1.49 12.35
CA GLY A 244 -17.00 1.75 11.67
C GLY A 244 -18.20 1.88 12.60
N GLU A 245 -18.31 1.04 13.64
CA GLU A 245 -19.38 1.15 14.63
C GLU A 245 -19.22 2.40 15.53
N CYS A 246 -18.00 2.75 15.93
CA CYS A 246 -17.75 4.02 16.65
C CYS A 246 -18.20 5.23 15.81
N ALA A 247 -17.83 5.26 14.53
CA ALA A 247 -18.23 6.31 13.60
C ALA A 247 -19.75 6.40 13.41
N LYS A 248 -20.43 5.25 13.40
CA LYS A 248 -21.90 5.18 13.30
C LYS A 248 -22.58 5.77 14.53
N VAL A 249 -22.07 5.48 15.74
CA VAL A 249 -22.59 6.04 17.00
C VAL A 249 -22.52 7.57 16.97
N ILE A 250 -21.36 8.13 16.65
CA ILE A 250 -21.17 9.60 16.57
C ILE A 250 -22.06 10.22 15.48
N ALA A 251 -22.05 9.65 14.27
CA ALA A 251 -22.76 10.22 13.15
C ALA A 251 -24.28 10.14 13.27
N SER A 252 -24.81 9.18 14.04
CA SER A 252 -26.26 9.07 14.30
C SER A 252 -26.79 10.26 15.11
N GLU A 253 -25.94 10.91 15.91
CA GLU A 253 -26.23 12.19 16.60
C GLU A 253 -26.00 13.42 15.71
N ASN A 254 -25.89 13.21 14.39
CA ASN A 254 -25.60 14.26 13.40
C ASN A 254 -24.27 15.00 13.66
N GLN A 255 -23.30 14.34 14.31
CA GLN A 255 -21.95 14.86 14.53
C GLN A 255 -20.94 14.23 13.56
N PRO A 256 -19.97 14.97 13.03
CA PRO A 256 -18.90 14.39 12.22
C PRO A 256 -17.90 13.65 13.12
N VAL A 257 -17.31 12.57 12.62
CA VAL A 257 -16.21 11.90 13.32
C VAL A 257 -14.97 12.80 13.28
N ARG A 258 -14.32 12.94 14.43
CA ARG A 258 -13.10 13.72 14.61
C ARG A 258 -12.16 13.04 15.58
N TRP A 259 -10.87 13.09 15.32
CA TRP A 259 -9.82 12.54 16.18
C TRP A 259 -8.57 13.41 16.11
N ILE A 260 -7.61 13.14 16.97
CA ILE A 260 -6.30 13.78 16.96
C ILE A 260 -5.28 12.70 16.59
N THR A 261 -4.42 12.96 15.61
CA THR A 261 -3.36 12.00 15.27
C THR A 261 -2.32 11.90 16.39
N PRO A 262 -1.47 10.86 16.41
CA PRO A 262 -0.38 10.78 17.38
C PRO A 262 0.59 11.98 17.37
N LEU A 263 0.61 12.76 16.29
CA LEU A 263 1.38 14.02 16.18
C LEU A 263 0.62 15.28 16.61
N GLY A 264 -0.58 15.13 17.16
CA GLY A 264 -1.39 16.26 17.63
C GLY A 264 -2.20 16.96 16.55
N LEU A 265 -2.29 16.42 15.33
CA LEU A 265 -3.08 17.03 14.25
C LEU A 265 -4.57 16.69 14.42
N PRO A 266 -5.47 17.67 14.58
CA PRO A 266 -6.91 17.41 14.59
C PRO A 266 -7.41 17.08 13.19
N VAL A 267 -8.16 15.99 13.05
CA VAL A 267 -8.76 15.53 11.80
C VAL A 267 -10.27 15.44 11.96
N VAL A 268 -11.01 15.92 10.95
CA VAL A 268 -12.49 15.87 10.92
C VAL A 268 -12.94 15.32 9.58
N GLN A 269 -13.82 14.32 9.59
CA GLN A 269 -14.41 13.80 8.36
C GLN A 269 -15.47 14.77 7.80
N PRO A 270 -15.34 15.23 6.54
CA PRO A 270 -16.19 16.30 5.99
C PRO A 270 -17.56 15.81 5.47
N TYR A 271 -17.89 14.52 5.63
CA TYR A 271 -19.03 13.92 4.92
C TYR A 271 -20.39 14.41 5.42
N ARG A 272 -20.92 15.41 4.72
CA ARG A 272 -22.23 16.04 4.92
C ARG A 272 -23.08 15.92 3.65
N GLN A 273 -24.40 15.96 3.81
CA GLN A 273 -25.33 15.92 2.69
C GLN A 273 -25.15 17.19 1.84
N LEU A 274 -25.13 17.02 0.53
CA LEU A 274 -24.99 18.11 -0.41
C LEU A 274 -26.38 18.61 -0.81
N GLY A 275 -26.67 19.85 -0.44
CA GLY A 275 -27.85 20.59 -0.87
C GLY A 275 -27.61 21.32 -2.18
N ARG A 276 -28.69 21.90 -2.71
CA ARG A 276 -28.65 22.76 -3.90
C ARG A 276 -28.88 24.19 -3.47
N HIS A 277 -28.06 25.09 -3.98
CA HIS A 277 -28.23 26.53 -3.83
C HIS A 277 -28.49 27.14 -5.22
N LEU A 278 -29.69 27.67 -5.41
CA LEU A 278 -30.10 28.26 -6.68
C LEU A 278 -29.81 29.76 -6.69
N ILE A 279 -28.94 30.19 -7.60
CA ILE A 279 -28.68 31.60 -7.86
C ILE A 279 -29.43 32.00 -9.12
N LYS A 280 -30.51 32.76 -8.95
CA LYS A 280 -31.25 33.35 -10.06
C LYS A 280 -30.53 34.62 -10.53
N THR A 281 -30.17 34.65 -11.80
CA THR A 281 -29.65 35.83 -12.49
C THR A 281 -30.67 36.30 -13.52
N SER A 282 -30.45 37.47 -14.14
CA SER A 282 -31.31 37.97 -15.22
C SER A 282 -31.30 37.09 -16.48
N LEU A 283 -30.28 36.25 -16.68
CA LEU A 283 -30.12 35.41 -17.88
C LEU A 283 -30.47 33.93 -17.65
N GLN A 284 -30.25 33.41 -16.43
CA GLN A 284 -30.42 31.99 -16.11
C GLN A 284 -30.46 31.71 -14.60
N VAL A 285 -30.77 30.47 -14.23
CA VAL A 285 -30.64 29.96 -12.85
C VAL A 285 -29.42 29.04 -12.76
N LEU A 286 -28.43 29.44 -11.95
CA LEU A 286 -27.28 28.60 -11.65
C LEU A 286 -27.60 27.71 -10.45
N THR A 287 -27.39 26.40 -10.59
CA THR A 287 -27.52 25.44 -9.48
C THR A 287 -26.13 25.14 -8.94
N LEU A 288 -25.81 25.68 -7.78
CA LEU A 288 -24.58 25.37 -7.06
C LEU A 288 -24.82 24.25 -6.04
N GLN A 289 -23.78 23.46 -5.81
CA GLN A 289 -23.78 22.46 -4.75
C GLN A 289 -23.26 23.11 -3.46
N ARG A 290 -23.98 22.94 -2.35
CA ARG A 290 -23.61 23.49 -1.04
C ARG A 290 -23.74 22.42 0.03
N GLU A 291 -22.76 22.30 0.91
CA GLU A 291 -22.86 21.41 2.07
C GLU A 291 -23.97 21.86 3.03
N THR A 292 -24.72 20.90 3.57
CA THR A 292 -25.73 21.12 4.61
C THR A 292 -25.19 20.73 5.98
N ASP A 293 -25.91 21.08 7.05
CA ASP A 293 -25.53 20.68 8.41
C ASP A 293 -25.81 19.20 8.72
N LYS A 294 -26.41 18.47 7.78
CA LYS A 294 -26.79 17.07 7.97
C LYS A 294 -25.64 16.13 7.60
N VAL A 295 -25.17 15.35 8.56
CA VAL A 295 -24.08 14.39 8.39
C VAL A 295 -24.54 13.15 7.63
N MET A 296 -23.67 12.62 6.77
CA MET A 296 -23.93 11.37 6.04
C MET A 296 -23.44 10.16 6.84
N VAL A 297 -24.29 9.64 7.73
CA VAL A 297 -23.99 8.50 8.63
C VAL A 297 -23.29 7.33 7.90
N LYS A 298 -23.85 6.89 6.77
CA LYS A 298 -23.28 5.80 5.99
C LYS A 298 -21.85 6.10 5.51
N ARG A 299 -21.58 7.33 5.05
CA ARG A 299 -20.26 7.73 4.54
C ARG A 299 -19.24 7.91 5.65
N GLN A 300 -19.62 8.55 6.76
CA GLN A 300 -18.79 8.65 7.97
C GLN A 300 -18.32 7.26 8.41
N ARG A 301 -19.28 6.33 8.59
CA ARG A 301 -18.99 4.93 8.94
C ARG A 301 -18.00 4.25 8.00
N THR A 302 -18.26 4.28 6.69
CA THR A 302 -17.44 3.53 5.73
C THR A 302 -16.08 4.16 5.48
N ALA A 303 -15.95 5.47 5.67
CA ALA A 303 -14.72 6.21 5.38
C ALA A 303 -13.83 6.37 6.63
N PHE A 304 -14.33 6.10 7.83
CA PHE A 304 -13.54 6.29 9.04
C PHE A 304 -12.34 5.33 9.13
N PRO A 305 -12.48 4.00 8.96
CA PRO A 305 -11.34 3.10 8.99
C PRO A 305 -10.19 3.49 8.04
N PRO A 306 -10.44 3.77 6.74
CA PRO A 306 -9.35 4.13 5.84
C PRO A 306 -8.76 5.51 6.14
N ASN A 307 -9.58 6.51 6.52
CA ASN A 307 -9.06 7.82 6.88
C ASN A 307 -8.22 7.77 8.16
N PHE A 308 -8.60 6.92 9.11
CA PHE A 308 -7.84 6.73 10.35
C PHE A 308 -6.47 6.13 10.06
N VAL A 309 -6.40 5.04 9.28
CA VAL A 309 -5.11 4.44 8.90
C VAL A 309 -4.26 5.38 8.05
N HIS A 310 -4.86 6.13 7.11
CA HIS A 310 -4.16 7.19 6.39
C HIS A 310 -3.60 8.29 7.30
N SER A 311 -4.25 8.55 8.45
CA SER A 311 -3.69 9.51 9.40
C SER A 311 -2.50 8.94 10.18
N LEU A 312 -2.43 7.61 10.33
CA LEU A 312 -1.30 6.92 10.97
C LEU A 312 -0.12 6.77 10.01
N ASP A 313 -0.35 6.42 8.74
CA ASP A 313 0.71 6.37 7.73
C ASP A 313 1.36 7.76 7.53
N GLY A 314 0.54 8.82 7.47
CA GLY A 314 1.03 10.18 7.38
C GLY A 314 1.81 10.60 8.63
N SER A 315 1.38 10.15 9.82
CA SER A 315 2.12 10.38 11.06
C SER A 315 3.47 9.67 11.04
N HIS A 316 3.53 8.40 10.62
CA HIS A 316 4.76 7.64 10.49
C HIS A 316 5.73 8.27 9.47
N MET A 317 5.23 8.69 8.31
CA MET A 317 6.02 9.39 7.30
C MET A 317 6.60 10.69 7.85
N MET A 318 5.79 11.51 8.53
CA MET A 318 6.24 12.78 9.12
C MET A 318 7.28 12.55 10.23
N MET A 319 7.06 11.58 11.11
CA MET A 319 8.04 11.20 12.15
C MET A 319 9.37 10.78 11.54
N THR A 320 9.31 9.95 10.50
CA THR A 320 10.48 9.48 9.75
C THR A 320 11.20 10.64 9.07
N ALA A 321 10.48 11.50 8.34
CA ALA A 321 11.06 12.65 7.64
C ALA A 321 11.79 13.61 8.59
N VAL A 322 11.19 13.93 9.74
CA VAL A 322 11.81 14.78 10.76
C VAL A 322 13.07 14.12 11.33
N ALA A 323 13.04 12.82 11.59
CA ALA A 323 14.19 12.08 12.12
C ALA A 323 15.32 11.98 11.08
N CYS A 324 15.01 11.68 9.82
CA CYS A 324 15.97 11.70 8.70
C CYS A 324 16.63 13.08 8.58
N LYS A 325 15.85 14.16 8.64
CA LYS A 325 16.42 15.52 8.56
C LYS A 325 17.36 15.81 9.73
N LYS A 326 17.03 15.38 10.95
CA LYS A 326 17.91 15.53 12.14
C LYS A 326 19.20 14.71 12.01
N ALA A 327 19.13 13.53 11.39
CA ALA A 327 20.29 12.71 11.06
C ALA A 327 21.08 13.23 9.83
N GLY A 328 20.63 14.33 9.21
CA GLY A 328 21.32 14.95 8.08
C GLY A 328 21.04 14.28 6.73
N LEU A 329 19.97 13.50 6.60
CA LEU A 329 19.55 12.88 5.33
C LEU A 329 18.65 13.83 4.53
N ASN A 330 18.67 13.69 3.21
CA ASN A 330 17.67 14.28 2.33
C ASN A 330 16.50 13.31 2.18
N PHE A 331 15.28 13.79 2.41
CA PHE A 331 14.08 12.96 2.38
C PHE A 331 13.09 13.49 1.35
N ALA A 332 12.60 12.59 0.51
CA ALA A 332 11.39 12.78 -0.28
C ALA A 332 10.46 11.59 -0.03
N GLY A 333 9.16 11.77 -0.23
CA GLY A 333 8.24 10.66 -0.08
C GLY A 333 6.93 10.87 -0.81
N VAL A 334 6.31 9.76 -1.19
CA VAL A 334 4.96 9.73 -1.75
C VAL A 334 4.16 8.72 -0.94
N HIS A 335 3.40 9.22 0.04
CA HIS A 335 2.66 8.39 0.99
C HIS A 335 3.56 7.34 1.68
N ASP A 336 3.46 6.08 1.28
CA ASP A 336 4.17 4.91 1.83
C ASP A 336 5.46 4.54 1.07
N SER A 337 5.99 5.48 0.29
CA SER A 337 7.23 5.34 -0.48
C SER A 337 8.24 6.38 -0.03
N TYR A 338 9.34 5.96 0.60
CA TYR A 338 10.33 6.85 1.26
C TYR A 338 11.65 6.86 0.51
N TRP A 339 12.16 8.05 0.17
CA TRP A 339 13.29 8.22 -0.74
C TRP A 339 14.39 9.04 -0.08
N THR A 340 15.64 8.60 -0.28
CA THR A 340 16.86 9.33 0.08
C THR A 340 17.96 9.00 -0.92
N HIS A 341 19.16 9.57 -0.75
CA HIS A 341 20.35 9.17 -1.50
C HIS A 341 20.72 7.72 -1.24
N ALA A 342 21.27 7.03 -2.25
CA ALA A 342 21.63 5.62 -2.13
C ALA A 342 22.54 5.31 -0.94
N CYS A 343 23.48 6.21 -0.61
CA CYS A 343 24.40 6.07 0.52
C CYS A 343 23.72 6.12 1.90
N ASP A 344 22.51 6.69 1.97
CA ASP A 344 21.78 6.96 3.20
C ASP A 344 20.67 5.93 3.47
N ILE A 345 20.45 4.95 2.58
CA ILE A 345 19.32 4.03 2.66
C ILE A 345 19.36 3.15 3.92
N ASP A 346 20.53 2.64 4.32
CA ASP A 346 20.65 1.83 5.53
C ASP A 346 20.20 2.62 6.78
N GLU A 347 20.62 3.88 6.87
CA GLU A 347 20.28 4.75 7.99
C GLU A 347 18.80 5.16 7.95
N MET A 348 18.26 5.48 6.77
CA MET A 348 16.82 5.74 6.61
C MET A 348 16.00 4.51 7.02
N ASN A 349 16.43 3.30 6.63
CA ASN A 349 15.75 2.05 6.98
C ASN A 349 15.76 1.77 8.48
N ARG A 350 16.86 2.09 9.17
CA ARG A 350 16.90 2.04 10.65
C ARG A 350 15.91 3.04 11.25
N ILE A 351 15.97 4.30 10.83
CA ILE A 351 15.10 5.37 11.34
C ILE A 351 13.61 5.06 11.11
N LEU A 352 13.22 4.61 9.92
CA LEU A 352 11.81 4.35 9.62
C LEU A 352 11.24 3.20 10.46
N ARG A 353 12.05 2.16 10.76
CA ARG A 353 11.63 1.04 11.63
C ARG A 353 11.48 1.52 13.07
N GLU A 354 12.45 2.27 13.58
CA GLU A 354 12.40 2.87 14.92
C GLU A 354 11.17 3.76 15.10
N LYS A 355 10.87 4.63 14.12
CA LYS A 355 9.70 5.52 14.18
C LYS A 355 8.39 4.77 14.04
N PHE A 356 8.36 3.65 13.32
CA PHE A 356 7.18 2.79 13.27
C PHE A 356 6.92 2.12 14.64
N VAL A 357 7.96 1.58 15.27
CA VAL A 357 7.85 0.97 16.61
C VAL A 357 7.44 2.00 17.65
N GLU A 358 8.09 3.17 17.67
CA GLU A 358 7.75 4.28 18.57
C GLU A 358 6.28 4.71 18.44
N LEU A 359 5.77 4.81 17.20
CA LEU A 359 4.37 5.15 16.95
C LEU A 359 3.42 4.13 17.58
N TYR A 360 3.73 2.83 17.48
CA TYR A 360 2.84 1.74 17.90
C TYR A 360 3.08 1.20 19.32
N GLU A 361 4.13 1.66 20.00
CA GLU A 361 4.27 1.54 21.45
C GLU A 361 3.22 2.37 22.19
N ALA A 362 2.73 3.46 21.57
CA ALA A 362 1.61 4.22 22.10
C ALA A 362 0.28 3.43 22.02
N PRO A 363 -0.61 3.56 23.02
CA PRO A 363 -1.90 2.87 23.03
C PRO A 363 -2.92 3.60 22.13
N ILE A 364 -2.71 3.55 20.81
CA ILE A 364 -3.44 4.36 19.81
C ILE A 364 -4.95 4.15 19.86
N LEU A 365 -5.43 2.89 19.94
CA LEU A 365 -6.87 2.61 19.93
C LEU A 365 -7.53 3.01 21.26
N GLU A 366 -6.83 2.85 22.38
CA GLU A 366 -7.26 3.30 23.69
C GLU A 366 -7.38 4.82 23.73
N ASN A 367 -6.35 5.54 23.28
CA ASN A 367 -6.35 7.00 23.21
C ASN A 367 -7.48 7.52 22.32
N LEU A 368 -7.76 6.84 21.21
CA LEU A 368 -8.88 7.18 20.33
C LEU A 368 -10.24 6.99 21.05
N LEU A 369 -10.43 5.86 21.72
CA LEU A 369 -11.65 5.58 22.47
C LEU A 369 -11.87 6.58 23.60
N GLU A 370 -10.82 6.89 24.37
CA GLU A 370 -10.84 7.89 25.43
C GLU A 370 -11.21 9.27 24.84
N GLY A 371 -10.58 9.67 23.73
CA GLY A 371 -10.90 10.93 23.05
C GLY A 371 -12.35 11.02 22.58
N PHE A 372 -12.95 9.91 22.14
CA PHE A 372 -14.37 9.83 21.82
C PHE A 372 -15.26 9.94 23.06
N GLN A 373 -14.92 9.25 24.15
CA GLN A 373 -15.68 9.32 25.41
C GLN A 373 -15.65 10.73 26.02
N GLN A 374 -14.51 11.41 25.97
CA GLN A 374 -14.38 12.80 26.41
C GLN A 374 -15.17 13.76 25.51
N SER A 375 -15.12 13.57 24.19
CA SER A 375 -15.81 14.43 23.22
C SER A 375 -17.33 14.21 23.20
N PHE A 376 -17.78 13.02 23.58
CA PHE A 376 -19.17 12.57 23.50
C PHE A 376 -19.58 11.79 24.77
N PRO A 377 -19.64 12.44 25.95
CA PRO A 377 -19.80 11.76 27.23
C PRO A 377 -21.15 11.07 27.43
N THR A 378 -22.15 11.40 26.62
CA THR A 378 -23.48 10.78 26.65
C THR A 378 -23.59 9.55 25.75
N LEU A 379 -22.56 9.25 24.94
CA LEU A 379 -22.58 8.13 23.99
C LEU A 379 -21.82 6.93 24.53
N THR A 380 -22.37 5.74 24.26
CA THR A 380 -21.73 4.46 24.61
C THR A 380 -21.05 3.88 23.39
N PHE A 381 -19.75 3.60 23.51
CA PHE A 381 -18.93 3.04 22.45
C PHE A 381 -18.71 1.53 22.65
N PRO A 382 -18.55 0.75 21.57
CA PRO A 382 -18.22 -0.67 21.67
C PRO A 382 -16.83 -0.86 22.31
N PRO A 383 -16.62 -1.98 23.05
CA PRO A 383 -15.32 -2.29 23.64
C PRO A 383 -14.26 -2.46 22.54
N LEU A 384 -12.99 -2.25 22.92
CA LEU A 384 -11.86 -2.47 22.03
C LEU A 384 -11.80 -3.94 21.58
N PRO A 385 -11.39 -4.21 20.33
CA PRO A 385 -11.12 -5.57 19.87
C PRO A 385 -9.89 -6.14 20.58
N ASP A 386 -9.87 -7.46 20.74
CA ASP A 386 -8.71 -8.18 21.29
C ASP A 386 -7.47 -7.99 20.40
N ARG A 387 -6.29 -7.97 21.04
CA ARG A 387 -4.99 -7.91 20.38
C ARG A 387 -4.31 -9.26 20.43
N GLY A 388 -3.51 -9.55 19.41
CA GLY A 388 -2.63 -10.71 19.37
C GLY A 388 -1.34 -10.50 20.16
N ASP A 389 -0.34 -11.33 19.83
CA ASP A 389 0.92 -11.49 20.54
C ASP A 389 2.15 -11.04 19.72
N PHE A 390 1.96 -10.34 18.61
CA PHE A 390 3.06 -9.82 17.81
C PHE A 390 3.92 -8.82 18.60
N ASP A 391 5.22 -9.08 18.68
CA ASP A 391 6.19 -8.15 19.25
C ASP A 391 6.60 -7.11 18.18
N LEU A 392 6.28 -5.84 18.42
CA LEU A 392 6.66 -4.76 17.50
C LEU A 392 8.17 -4.63 17.34
N ARG A 393 8.96 -5.09 18.31
CA ARG A 393 10.43 -5.01 18.20
C ARG A 393 10.98 -5.85 17.06
N ASP A 394 10.24 -6.87 16.62
CA ASP A 394 10.60 -7.67 15.44
C ASP A 394 10.69 -6.81 14.16
N VAL A 395 10.02 -5.65 14.12
CA VAL A 395 10.08 -4.71 12.98
C VAL A 395 11.49 -4.12 12.82
N LEU A 396 12.23 -3.92 13.92
CA LEU A 396 13.58 -3.33 13.90
C LEU A 396 14.56 -4.17 13.07
N GLU A 397 14.36 -5.49 13.09
CA GLU A 397 15.18 -6.47 12.39
C GLU A 397 14.57 -6.92 11.06
N SER A 398 13.47 -6.29 10.60
CA SER A 398 12.80 -6.69 9.35
C SER A 398 13.40 -5.98 8.12
N PRO A 399 14.24 -6.66 7.30
CA PRO A 399 14.87 -6.05 6.14
C PRO A 399 13.86 -5.62 5.08
N TYR A 400 12.73 -6.32 4.96
CA TYR A 400 11.75 -6.13 3.88
C TYR A 400 10.51 -5.33 4.28
N PHE A 401 10.46 -4.76 5.50
CA PHE A 401 9.35 -3.91 5.95
C PHE A 401 9.04 -2.80 4.92
N PHE A 402 10.09 -2.07 4.53
CA PHE A 402 10.15 -1.20 3.37
C PHE A 402 11.31 -1.69 2.50
N ASN A 403 11.12 -1.94 1.20
CA ASN A 403 12.17 -2.53 0.34
C ASN A 403 12.05 -2.23 -1.14
#